data_AF-A0A1Q3QQM6-F1
#
_entry.id   AF-A0A1Q3QQM6-F1
#
_cell.length_a   1.000
_cell.length_b   1.000
_cell.length_c   1.000
_cell.angle_alpha   90.00
_cell.angle_beta   90.00
_cell.angle_gamma   90.00
#
_symmetry.space_group_name_H-M   'P 1'
#
loop_
_entity.id
_entity.type
_entity.pdbx_description
1 polymer ?
#
loop_
_entity_poly.entity_id
_entity_poly.type
_entity_poly.pdbx_seq_one_letter_code
_entity_poly.pdbx_strand_id
1 'polypeptide(L)'
;MAIIRVPAPSPQAFRKNRPISDLVKSQIRHFQHLEHKLQLNLPTKFSPHDLTTEAAAAQYIAEMTTALRDPAAVRQAPVPIVAAPPKKPDSTPARRSAPKSHHKQTRQSRGTAKTTSAVPKKSHAKKHAPAKHPRKRS
;
A
#
# COMPACT_ATOMS: atom_id res chain seq x y z
N MET A 1 36.94 -3.08 29.71
CA MET A 1 35.89 -3.44 28.73
C MET A 1 36.51 -4.33 27.66
N ALA A 2 35.95 -5.52 27.42
CA ALA A 2 36.45 -6.42 26.37
C ALA A 2 35.84 -6.04 25.00
N ILE A 3 36.68 -5.88 23.98
CA ILE A 3 36.25 -5.53 22.62
C ILE A 3 35.90 -6.82 21.89
N ILE A 4 34.61 -7.00 21.57
CA ILE A 4 34.13 -8.12 20.75
C ILE A 4 34.28 -7.71 19.28
N ARG A 5 35.12 -8.42 18.52
CA ARG A 5 35.28 -8.19 17.07
C ARG A 5 34.21 -8.98 16.32
N VAL A 6 33.27 -8.26 15.70
CA VAL A 6 32.23 -8.85 14.85
C VAL A 6 32.80 -9.03 13.43
N PRO A 7 32.67 -10.22 12.82
CA PRO A 7 33.12 -10.44 11.45
C PRO A 7 32.29 -9.62 10.45
N ALA A 8 32.97 -9.13 9.41
CA ALA A 8 32.31 -8.41 8.33
C ALA A 8 31.32 -9.34 7.58
N PRO A 9 30.17 -8.81 7.12
CA PRO A 9 29.26 -9.58 6.29
C PRO A 9 29.94 -9.99 4.98
N SER A 10 29.56 -11.16 4.45
CA SER A 10 30.10 -11.61 3.17
C SER A 10 29.76 -10.61 2.05
N PRO A 11 30.61 -10.47 1.01
CA PRO A 11 30.32 -9.58 -0.11
C PRO A 11 29.04 -9.98 -0.86
N GLN A 12 28.61 -11.23 -0.74
CA GLN A 12 27.35 -11.73 -1.32
C GLN A 12 26.11 -11.37 -0.49
N ALA A 13 26.25 -10.91 0.76
CA ALA A 13 25.11 -10.52 1.58
C ALA A 13 24.33 -9.35 0.94
N PHE A 14 25.02 -8.45 0.23
CA PHE A 14 24.39 -7.33 -0.48
C PHE A 14 24.22 -7.65 -1.98
N ARG A 15 23.21 -8.45 -2.30
CA ARG A 15 22.88 -8.79 -3.70
C ARG A 15 22.14 -7.62 -4.36
N LYS A 16 22.83 -6.83 -5.19
CA LYS A 16 22.27 -5.68 -5.92
C LYS A 16 21.17 -6.07 -6.91
N ASN A 17 21.36 -7.21 -7.58
CA ASN A 17 20.46 -7.71 -8.62
C ASN A 17 19.34 -8.61 -8.06
N ARG A 18 19.07 -8.54 -6.74
CA ARG A 18 17.96 -9.30 -6.15
C ARG A 18 16.62 -8.68 -6.56
N PRO A 19 15.57 -9.51 -6.74
CA PRO A 19 14.23 -9.01 -6.99
C PRO A 19 13.73 -8.20 -5.79
N ILE A 20 12.90 -7.20 -6.05
CA ILE A 20 12.42 -6.29 -5.03
C ILE A 20 11.51 -7.00 -4.02
N SER A 21 11.80 -6.81 -2.74
CA SER A 21 10.95 -7.25 -1.62
C SER A 21 9.58 -6.56 -1.62
N ASP A 22 8.58 -7.17 -0.99
CA ASP A 22 7.23 -6.61 -0.98
C ASP A 22 7.14 -5.25 -0.27
N LEU A 23 7.91 -5.08 0.82
CA LEU A 23 8.01 -3.80 1.52
C LEU A 23 8.50 -2.68 0.59
N VAL A 24 9.58 -2.94 -0.15
CA VAL A 24 10.16 -1.94 -1.05
C VAL A 24 9.20 -1.66 -2.22
N LYS A 25 8.46 -2.65 -2.73
CA LYS A 25 7.40 -2.43 -3.72
C LYS A 25 6.31 -1.49 -3.18
N SER A 26 5.88 -1.70 -1.94
CA SER A 26 4.89 -0.83 -1.29
C SER A 26 5.40 0.61 -1.15
N GLN A 27 6.67 0.79 -0.78
CA GLN A 27 7.30 2.11 -0.69
C GLN A 27 7.38 2.80 -2.05
N ILE A 28 7.78 2.08 -3.10
CA ILE A 28 7.82 2.60 -4.48
C ILE A 28 6.43 3.07 -4.91
N ARG A 29 5.38 2.26 -4.69
CA ARG A 29 4.00 2.64 -5.02
C ARG A 29 3.57 3.93 -4.32
N HIS A 30 3.95 4.08 -3.05
CA HIS A 30 3.69 5.31 -2.31
C HIS A 30 4.42 6.51 -2.90
N PHE A 31 5.70 6.35 -3.25
CA PHE A 31 6.49 7.42 -3.88
C PHE A 31 5.98 7.80 -5.28
N GLN A 32 5.55 6.84 -6.10
CA GLN A 32 4.92 7.13 -7.39
C GLN A 32 3.63 7.94 -7.22
N HIS A 33 2.84 7.63 -6.19
CA HIS A 33 1.66 8.43 -5.86
C HIS A 33 2.04 9.86 -5.45
N LEU A 34 3.09 10.03 -4.65
CA LEU A 34 3.60 11.35 -4.25
C LEU A 34 4.17 12.14 -5.45
N GLU A 35 4.90 11.49 -6.33
CA GLU A 35 5.46 12.06 -7.56
C GLU A 35 4.37 12.71 -8.40
N HIS A 36 3.28 11.99 -8.65
CA HIS A 36 2.14 12.49 -9.41
C HIS A 36 1.41 13.62 -8.67
N LYS A 37 1.25 13.51 -7.34
CA LYS A 37 0.52 14.51 -6.55
C LYS A 37 1.27 15.83 -6.43
N LEU A 38 2.59 15.77 -6.24
CA LEU A 38 3.45 16.93 -6.00
C LEU A 38 4.12 17.43 -7.28
N GLN A 39 3.91 16.74 -8.41
CA GLN A 39 4.52 17.06 -9.71
C GLN A 39 6.04 17.24 -9.59
N LEU A 40 6.68 16.31 -8.87
CA LEU A 40 8.11 16.36 -8.62
C LEU A 40 8.86 16.07 -9.91
N ASN A 41 9.83 16.92 -10.23
CA ASN A 41 10.75 16.68 -11.33
C ASN A 41 11.98 15.96 -10.78
N LEU A 42 12.00 14.64 -10.92
CA LEU A 42 13.20 13.87 -10.61
C LEU A 42 14.25 14.05 -11.72
N PRO A 43 15.55 14.06 -11.37
CA PRO A 43 16.62 14.18 -12.35
C PRO A 43 16.68 12.96 -13.27
N THR A 44 16.42 11.76 -12.74
CA THR A 44 16.34 10.53 -13.53
C THR A 44 14.88 10.18 -13.82
N LYS A 45 14.57 9.94 -15.11
CA LYS A 45 13.26 9.43 -15.52
C LYS A 45 13.26 7.90 -15.38
N PHE A 46 12.61 7.40 -14.35
CA PHE A 46 12.48 5.96 -14.14
C PHE A 46 11.28 5.40 -14.90
N SER A 47 11.50 4.38 -15.73
CA SER A 47 10.39 3.58 -16.28
C SER A 47 9.89 2.58 -15.22
N PRO A 48 8.59 2.25 -15.17
CA PRO A 48 8.09 1.17 -14.31
C PRO A 48 8.79 -0.17 -14.52
N HIS A 49 9.32 -0.40 -15.74
CA HIS A 49 10.07 -1.62 -16.08
C HIS A 49 11.50 -1.64 -15.52
N ASP A 50 12.07 -0.47 -15.19
CA ASP A 50 13.44 -0.38 -14.66
C ASP A 50 13.52 -0.74 -13.17
N LEU A 51 12.39 -0.61 -12.46
CA LEU A 51 12.25 -0.87 -11.03
C LEU A 51 11.98 -2.36 -10.75
N THR A 52 12.80 -3.26 -11.31
CA THR A 52 12.70 -4.72 -11.05
C THR A 52 13.72 -5.22 -10.04
N THR A 53 14.82 -4.50 -9.87
CA THR A 53 15.93 -4.85 -8.97
C THR A 53 15.97 -3.92 -7.76
N GLU A 54 16.46 -4.43 -6.64
CA GLU A 54 16.60 -3.60 -5.44
C GLU A 54 17.62 -2.46 -5.60
N ALA A 55 18.64 -2.62 -6.45
CA ALA A 55 19.55 -1.53 -6.75
C ALA A 55 18.85 -0.35 -7.44
N ALA A 56 18.02 -0.62 -8.45
CA ALA A 56 17.24 0.40 -9.12
C ALA A 56 16.21 1.04 -8.17
N ALA A 57 15.53 0.23 -7.36
CA ALA A 57 14.62 0.71 -6.33
C ALA A 57 15.30 1.66 -5.33
N ALA A 58 16.50 1.31 -4.87
CA ALA A 58 17.25 2.14 -3.91
C ALA A 58 17.63 3.49 -4.52
N GLN A 59 18.02 3.53 -5.79
CA GLN A 59 18.31 4.79 -6.50
C GLN A 59 17.07 5.67 -6.60
N TYR A 60 15.93 5.10 -7.03
CA TYR A 60 14.67 5.85 -7.09
C TYR A 60 14.26 6.44 -5.75
N ILE A 61 14.33 5.64 -4.67
CA ILE A 61 13.99 6.11 -3.32
C ILE A 61 14.95 7.22 -2.87
N ALA A 62 16.25 7.09 -3.15
CA ALA A 62 17.24 8.12 -2.81
C ALA A 62 16.96 9.45 -3.54
N GLU A 63 16.65 9.41 -4.83
CA GLU A 63 16.31 10.62 -5.60
C GLU A 63 14.99 11.25 -5.13
N MET A 64 13.96 10.43 -4.92
CA MET A 64 12.66 10.90 -4.43
C MET A 64 12.77 11.56 -3.06
N THR A 65 13.49 10.94 -2.13
CA THR A 65 13.67 11.49 -0.78
C THR A 65 14.52 12.76 -0.81
N THR A 66 15.50 12.84 -1.71
CA THR A 66 16.27 14.07 -1.93
C THR A 66 15.38 15.19 -2.46
N ALA A 67 14.55 14.91 -3.46
CA ALA A 67 13.59 15.87 -4.01
C ALA A 67 12.55 16.33 -2.98
N LEU A 68 12.07 15.44 -2.12
CA LEU A 68 11.13 15.79 -1.04
C LEU A 68 11.77 16.61 0.07
N ARG A 69 13.07 16.44 0.30
CA ARG A 69 13.80 17.19 1.33
C ARG A 69 14.13 18.61 0.88
N ASP A 70 14.21 18.84 -0.43
CA ASP A 70 14.52 20.15 -0.99
C ASP A 70 13.23 20.95 -1.27
N PRO A 71 12.94 22.03 -0.51
CA PRO A 71 11.69 22.78 -0.66
C PRO A 71 11.56 23.45 -2.04
N ALA A 72 12.66 23.65 -2.76
CA ALA A 72 12.67 24.23 -4.10
C ALA A 72 12.21 23.25 -5.19
N ALA A 73 12.27 21.94 -4.95
CA ALA A 73 11.90 20.92 -5.93
C ALA A 73 10.38 20.69 -6.00
N VAL A 74 9.63 21.15 -5.00
CA VAL A 74 8.16 21.02 -4.96
C VAL A 74 7.52 22.23 -5.63
N ARG A 75 7.15 22.09 -6.90
CA ARG A 75 6.18 23.00 -7.52
C ARG A 75 4.80 22.72 -6.93
N GLN A 76 4.50 23.34 -5.78
CA GLN A 76 3.14 23.34 -5.28
C GLN A 76 2.27 24.11 -6.26
N ALA A 77 1.47 23.40 -7.06
CA ALA A 77 0.36 24.03 -7.75
C ALA A 77 -0.50 24.72 -6.68
N PRO A 78 -0.81 26.02 -6.83
CA PRO A 78 -1.64 26.71 -5.85
C PRO A 78 -2.99 26.01 -5.81
N VAL A 79 -3.28 25.32 -4.71
CA VAL A 79 -4.63 24.87 -4.43
C VAL A 79 -5.50 26.13 -4.30
N PRO A 80 -6.52 26.31 -5.15
CA PRO A 80 -7.43 27.44 -4.97
C PRO A 80 -8.09 27.26 -3.62
N ILE A 81 -7.82 28.19 -2.71
CA ILE A 81 -8.56 28.32 -1.46
C ILE A 81 -9.99 28.62 -1.87
N VAL A 82 -10.87 27.61 -1.88
CA VAL A 82 -12.30 27.84 -2.02
C VAL A 82 -12.73 28.54 -0.74
N ALA A 83 -12.82 29.87 -0.81
CA ALA A 83 -13.37 30.69 0.26
C ALA A 83 -14.79 30.19 0.55
N ALA A 84 -14.98 29.58 1.73
CA ALA A 84 -16.31 29.25 2.20
C ALA A 84 -17.13 30.57 2.29
N PRO A 85 -18.32 30.65 1.66
CA PRO A 85 -19.12 31.87 1.73
C PRO A 85 -19.52 32.16 3.18
N PRO A 86 -19.51 33.42 3.63
CA PRO A 86 -19.91 33.76 4.99
C PRO A 86 -21.39 33.42 5.19
N LYS A 87 -21.67 32.63 6.23
CA LYS A 87 -23.04 32.36 6.68
C LYS A 87 -23.68 33.69 7.05
N LYS A 88 -24.71 34.11 6.31
CA LYS A 88 -25.55 35.26 6.66
C LYS A 88 -26.25 34.97 8.01
N PRO A 89 -26.34 35.95 8.92
CA PRO A 89 -27.10 35.77 10.15
C PRO A 89 -28.60 35.74 9.84
N ASP A 90 -29.22 34.60 10.12
CA ASP A 90 -30.67 34.39 10.05
C ASP A 90 -31.35 35.35 11.04
N SER A 91 -31.97 36.40 10.52
CA SER A 91 -32.74 37.37 11.29
C SER A 91 -34.22 37.08 11.05
N THR A 92 -34.75 36.00 11.63
CA THR A 92 -36.19 35.74 11.64
C THR A 92 -36.65 35.44 13.06
N PRO A 93 -37.50 36.28 13.68
CA PRO A 93 -37.96 36.06 15.04
C PRO A 93 -38.94 34.89 15.12
N ALA A 94 -38.82 34.14 16.21
CA ALA A 94 -39.60 32.97 16.55
C ALA A 94 -41.12 33.21 16.46
N ARG A 95 -41.82 32.36 15.70
CA ARG A 95 -43.26 32.14 15.87
C ARG A 95 -43.49 30.72 16.37
N ARG A 96 -43.85 30.64 17.66
CA ARG A 96 -44.37 29.45 18.35
C ARG A 96 -45.52 28.81 17.57
N SER A 97 -45.41 27.51 17.31
CA SER A 97 -46.53 26.58 17.36
C SER A 97 -46.01 25.14 17.39
N ALA A 98 -45.99 24.55 18.58
CA ALA A 98 -46.03 23.09 18.76
C ALA A 98 -47.51 22.68 18.97
N PRO A 99 -47.90 21.40 19.04
CA PRO A 99 -47.26 20.15 18.59
C PRO A 99 -48.23 19.27 17.76
N LYS A 100 -47.74 18.27 17.00
CA LYS A 100 -48.46 16.98 16.83
C LYS A 100 -47.49 15.82 16.73
N SER A 101 -47.57 14.94 17.73
CA SER A 101 -46.99 13.61 17.80
C SER A 101 -47.64 12.68 16.77
N HIS A 102 -46.84 11.99 15.96
CA HIS A 102 -47.21 10.66 15.48
C HIS A 102 -46.04 9.69 15.60
N HIS A 103 -46.22 8.80 16.56
CA HIS A 103 -45.45 7.61 16.82
C HIS A 103 -45.78 6.54 15.77
N LYS A 104 -44.82 6.14 14.93
CA LYS A 104 -44.80 4.84 14.20
C LYS A 104 -43.32 4.43 14.02
N GLN A 105 -42.82 3.58 14.91
CA GLN A 105 -42.66 2.13 14.69
C GLN A 105 -41.60 1.76 13.65
N THR A 106 -40.51 1.20 14.18
CA THR A 106 -39.84 -0.04 13.76
C THR A 106 -40.11 -0.52 12.34
N ARG A 107 -39.02 -0.69 11.57
CA ARG A 107 -38.89 -1.84 10.69
C ARG A 107 -37.45 -2.35 10.66
N GLN A 108 -37.20 -3.33 11.52
CA GLN A 108 -36.25 -4.40 11.27
C GLN A 108 -36.71 -5.24 10.06
N SER A 109 -35.79 -6.08 9.55
CA SER A 109 -35.94 -7.07 8.46
C SER A 109 -35.79 -6.47 7.05
N ARG A 110 -34.88 -6.94 6.19
CA ARG A 110 -34.46 -8.31 5.87
C ARG A 110 -32.93 -8.37 5.74
N GLY A 111 -32.18 -9.34 6.26
CA GLY A 111 -32.53 -10.74 6.41
C GLY A 111 -32.29 -11.50 5.09
N THR A 112 -31.02 -11.74 4.74
CA THR A 112 -30.63 -12.98 4.04
C THR A 112 -29.45 -13.59 4.77
N ALA A 113 -29.77 -14.24 5.88
CA ALA A 113 -28.98 -15.38 6.32
C ALA A 113 -29.08 -16.45 5.22
N LYS A 114 -27.95 -16.82 4.61
CA LYS A 114 -27.81 -18.16 4.02
C LYS A 114 -27.13 -19.04 5.07
N THR A 115 -27.98 -19.75 5.77
CA THR A 115 -27.70 -20.88 6.64
C THR A 115 -27.01 -22.00 5.87
N THR A 116 -25.91 -22.49 6.45
CA THR A 116 -25.58 -23.91 6.68
C THR A 116 -25.46 -24.90 5.51
N SER A 117 -24.51 -25.82 5.71
CA SER A 117 -24.34 -27.14 5.09
C SER A 117 -23.64 -27.12 3.71
N ALA A 118 -22.67 -27.96 3.38
CA ALA A 118 -22.13 -29.15 4.04
C ALA A 118 -20.70 -29.41 3.55
N VAL A 119 -19.83 -29.84 4.46
CA VAL A 119 -18.75 -30.79 4.14
C VAL A 119 -19.39 -32.19 4.21
N PRO A 120 -19.16 -33.06 3.21
CA PRO A 120 -18.42 -34.27 3.56
C PRO A 120 -17.37 -34.72 2.54
N LYS A 121 -16.32 -35.30 3.13
CA LYS A 121 -15.21 -36.09 2.60
C LYS A 121 -15.63 -37.21 1.63
N LYS A 122 -14.77 -37.50 0.63
CA LYS A 122 -14.20 -38.84 0.27
C LYS A 122 -13.49 -38.74 -1.08
N SER A 123 -12.17 -38.93 -1.17
CA SER A 123 -11.37 -40.17 -1.13
C SER A 123 -11.10 -40.77 -2.53
N HIS A 124 -9.84 -40.69 -2.97
CA HIS A 124 -9.06 -41.70 -3.72
C HIS A 124 -7.69 -41.04 -4.00
N ALA A 125 -6.56 -41.34 -3.34
CA ALA A 125 -5.85 -42.60 -3.10
C ALA A 125 -5.33 -43.29 -4.37
N LYS A 126 -4.06 -43.01 -4.74
CA LYS A 126 -2.95 -43.97 -4.98
C LYS A 126 -1.81 -43.24 -5.71
N LYS A 127 -0.64 -43.10 -5.06
CA LYS A 127 0.53 -44.00 -5.14
C LYS A 127 1.07 -44.11 -6.56
N HIS A 128 2.27 -43.57 -6.81
CA HIS A 128 3.39 -44.28 -7.43
C HIS A 128 4.70 -43.46 -7.24
N ALA A 129 5.48 -43.84 -6.22
CA ALA A 129 6.93 -44.06 -6.40
C ALA A 129 7.08 -45.55 -6.79
N PRO A 130 8.02 -45.95 -7.65
CA PRO A 130 9.45 -46.13 -7.32
C PRO A 130 10.35 -45.73 -8.52
N ALA A 131 11.69 -45.85 -8.61
CA ALA A 131 12.68 -46.69 -7.97
C ALA A 131 14.10 -46.08 -8.14
N LYS A 132 15.01 -46.55 -7.30
CA LYS A 132 16.48 -46.44 -7.38
C LYS A 132 17.05 -47.22 -8.58
N HIS A 133 18.20 -46.78 -9.13
CA HIS A 133 19.43 -47.56 -9.46
C HIS A 133 20.34 -46.77 -10.45
N PRO A 134 21.60 -47.18 -10.75
CA PRO A 134 22.80 -47.08 -9.92
C PRO A 134 24.00 -46.40 -10.65
N ARG A 135 25.14 -46.35 -9.95
CA ARG A 135 26.50 -45.94 -10.39
C ARG A 135 26.90 -46.42 -11.80
N LYS A 136 27.65 -45.58 -12.54
CA LYS A 136 28.79 -46.05 -13.36
C LYS A 136 30.01 -45.16 -13.13
N ARG A 137 31.13 -45.82 -12.84
CA ARG A 137 32.50 -45.31 -12.93
C ARG A 137 32.87 -45.21 -14.41
N SER A 138 33.62 -44.19 -14.79
CA SER A 138 34.72 -44.27 -15.75
C SER A 138 35.71 -43.16 -15.43
#